data_AF-A0A444WPC8-F1
#
_entry.id   AF-A0A444WPC8-F1
#
_cell.length_a   1.000
_cell.length_b   1.000
_cell.length_c   1.000
_cell.angle_alpha   90.00
_cell.angle_beta   90.00
_cell.angle_gamma   90.00
#
_symmetry.space_group_name_H-M   'P 1'
#
loop_
_entity.id
_entity.type
_entity.pdbx_description
1 polymer ?
#
loop_
_entity_poly.entity_id
_entity_poly.type
_entity_poly.pdbx_seq_one_letter_code
_entity_poly.pdbx_strand_id
1 'polypeptide(L)'
;MMSSISKEALGELRSSIENVKSLISNTLKLPSLSSSSSSPLQSLQRGNWVKLICGASFEDVVDIRNLSLVYTLSGVDCIDCAADASVVSAVNEGIEAATEIAGLQKRPWVMISVNDDKDLHFRKAEFDPEDCPADCSRPCEIVCPANAISFLGKSASGTSSNTELPRVLVDGVITERCYGCGRCLPVCPFDKIREVTYVRDAATTADLLRRNDVDAMEIHTSGRQSVQFKELWCALGNSVENLKLIAVSLPNGGDSTIPSMNEMFSIMKPNLQCFNLWQLDGRPMSGDIGRGATKETIAFAIELAKAKNRPPGFLQLAGGTNAHTIDGLRKKGLFQTTSIVVDSSNSPDALIGGIAYGGYARKIVGRVLRSMQSEYGGAARIEDHPQHLLMALKEALALVGPVKCL
;
A
#
# COMPACT_ATOMS: atom_id res chain seq x y z
N MET A 1 35.77 10.02 -23.15
CA MET A 1 35.70 9.38 -21.82
C MET A 1 34.27 9.26 -21.26
N MET A 2 33.37 10.22 -21.46
CA MET A 2 31.96 10.08 -21.00
C MET A 2 31.13 8.99 -21.73
N SER A 3 31.53 8.55 -22.93
CA SER A 3 30.77 7.56 -23.72
C SER A 3 31.15 6.10 -23.49
N SER A 4 32.26 5.82 -22.80
CA SER A 4 32.69 4.45 -22.45
C SER A 4 32.08 4.01 -21.12
N ILE A 5 32.06 4.93 -20.15
CA ILE A 5 31.46 4.72 -18.81
C ILE A 5 29.97 4.41 -18.92
N SER A 6 29.24 5.04 -19.85
CA SER A 6 27.81 4.75 -20.06
C SER A 6 27.54 3.39 -20.70
N LYS A 7 28.48 2.86 -21.51
CA LYS A 7 28.34 1.55 -22.16
C LYS A 7 28.68 0.40 -21.21
N GLU A 8 29.67 0.59 -20.34
CA GLU A 8 30.01 -0.37 -19.28
C GLU A 8 28.88 -0.48 -18.25
N ALA A 9 28.34 0.65 -17.78
CA ALA A 9 27.19 0.67 -16.88
C ALA A 9 25.93 0.02 -17.51
N LEU A 10 25.68 0.25 -18.80
CA LEU A 10 24.60 -0.44 -19.52
C LEU A 10 24.84 -1.95 -19.65
N GLY A 11 26.11 -2.38 -19.79
CA GLY A 11 26.50 -3.78 -19.90
C GLY A 11 26.33 -4.53 -18.57
N GLU A 12 26.72 -3.91 -17.47
CA GLU A 12 26.53 -4.45 -16.11
C GLU A 12 25.04 -4.55 -15.75
N LEU A 13 24.24 -3.53 -16.05
CA LEU A 13 22.79 -3.55 -15.82
C LEU A 13 22.10 -4.67 -16.61
N ARG A 14 22.44 -4.85 -17.89
CA ARG A 14 21.90 -5.94 -18.71
C ARG A 14 22.30 -7.32 -18.19
N SER A 15 23.55 -7.47 -17.76
CA SER A 15 24.04 -8.70 -17.13
C SER A 15 23.28 -9.00 -15.83
N SER A 16 23.05 -7.98 -14.99
CA SER A 16 22.27 -8.10 -13.75
C SER A 16 20.83 -8.54 -14.01
N ILE A 17 20.13 -7.89 -14.96
CA ILE A 17 18.75 -8.23 -15.33
C ILE A 17 18.64 -9.67 -15.87
N GLU A 18 19.55 -10.11 -16.73
CA GLU A 18 19.54 -11.49 -17.24
C GLU A 18 19.84 -12.51 -16.14
N ASN A 19 20.73 -12.18 -15.19
CA ASN A 19 20.95 -13.00 -14.00
C ASN A 19 19.69 -13.10 -13.13
N VAL A 20 19.00 -11.99 -12.91
CA VAL A 20 17.71 -11.95 -12.20
C VAL A 20 16.67 -12.82 -12.91
N LYS A 21 16.49 -12.63 -14.23
CA LYS A 21 15.56 -13.42 -15.04
C LYS A 21 15.84 -14.91 -14.97
N SER A 22 17.11 -15.30 -15.12
CA SER A 22 17.56 -16.68 -15.03
C SER A 22 17.28 -17.26 -13.64
N LEU A 23 17.67 -16.54 -12.59
CA LEU A 23 17.47 -16.97 -11.21
C LEU A 23 15.99 -17.14 -10.86
N ILE A 24 15.17 -16.18 -11.27
CA ILE A 24 13.72 -16.19 -11.08
C ILE A 24 13.09 -17.36 -11.85
N SER A 25 13.41 -17.52 -13.14
CA SER A 25 12.85 -18.58 -13.99
C SER A 25 13.25 -19.99 -13.55
N ASN A 26 14.49 -20.15 -13.05
CA ASN A 26 15.01 -21.44 -12.60
C ASN A 26 14.48 -21.84 -11.21
N THR A 27 14.19 -20.87 -10.34
CA THR A 27 13.81 -21.12 -8.95
C THR A 27 12.30 -21.10 -8.72
N LEU A 28 11.63 -20.18 -9.40
CA LEU A 28 10.20 -20.00 -9.33
C LEU A 28 9.65 -20.45 -10.68
N LYS A 29 8.83 -21.51 -10.69
CA LYS A 29 7.96 -21.80 -11.83
C LYS A 29 6.91 -20.70 -11.90
N LEU A 30 7.32 -19.46 -12.20
CA LEU A 30 6.38 -18.40 -12.48
C LEU A 30 5.55 -18.90 -13.65
N PRO A 31 4.21 -19.01 -13.48
CA PRO A 31 3.36 -19.38 -14.60
C PRO A 31 3.69 -18.42 -15.72
N SER A 32 3.93 -18.94 -16.92
CA SER A 32 4.35 -18.18 -18.08
C SER A 32 3.50 -16.90 -18.16
N LEU A 33 4.11 -15.76 -17.80
CA LEU A 33 3.46 -14.44 -17.70
C LEU A 33 2.92 -13.96 -19.06
N SER A 34 3.10 -14.78 -20.10
CA SER A 34 2.80 -14.54 -21.50
C SER A 34 1.38 -14.90 -21.96
N SER A 35 0.49 -15.49 -21.16
CA SER A 35 -0.81 -15.92 -21.73
C SER A 35 -2.09 -15.85 -20.90
N SER A 36 -2.10 -15.50 -19.60
CA SER A 36 -3.39 -15.43 -18.87
C SER A 36 -3.46 -14.54 -17.62
N SER A 37 -2.61 -13.52 -17.45
CA SER A 37 -2.85 -12.56 -16.35
C SER A 37 -4.16 -11.81 -16.61
N SER A 38 -5.10 -11.83 -15.67
CA SER A 38 -6.35 -11.06 -15.77
C SER A 38 -6.04 -9.56 -15.76
N SER A 39 -6.84 -8.73 -16.45
CA SER A 39 -6.75 -7.28 -16.20
C SER A 39 -7.15 -6.99 -14.74
N PRO A 40 -6.70 -5.86 -14.16
CA PRO A 40 -7.13 -5.46 -12.82
C PRO A 40 -8.66 -5.54 -12.65
N LEU A 41 -9.45 -5.03 -13.61
CA LEU A 41 -10.91 -5.15 -13.59
C LEU A 41 -11.41 -6.60 -13.54
N GLN A 42 -10.87 -7.48 -14.40
CA GLN A 42 -11.24 -8.90 -14.38
C GLN A 42 -10.90 -9.55 -13.04
N SER A 43 -9.86 -9.08 -12.37
CA SER A 43 -9.51 -9.60 -11.05
C SER A 43 -10.54 -9.24 -9.98
N LEU A 44 -11.10 -8.03 -10.03
CA LEU A 44 -12.21 -7.62 -9.17
C LEU A 44 -13.45 -8.49 -9.41
N GLN A 45 -13.83 -8.68 -10.67
CA GLN A 45 -15.00 -9.47 -11.04
C GLN A 45 -14.89 -10.93 -10.57
N ARG A 46 -13.68 -11.50 -10.63
CA ARG A 46 -13.40 -12.90 -10.25
C ARG A 46 -13.12 -13.12 -8.77
N GLY A 47 -13.01 -12.05 -7.97
CA GLY A 47 -12.68 -12.18 -6.55
C GLY A 47 -11.22 -12.53 -6.26
N ASN A 48 -10.32 -12.28 -7.22
CA ASN A 48 -8.88 -12.51 -7.09
C ASN A 48 -8.06 -11.21 -7.22
N TRP A 49 -8.68 -10.07 -6.93
CA TRP A 49 -7.98 -8.78 -6.85
C TRP A 49 -7.08 -8.70 -5.62
N VAL A 50 -5.86 -8.20 -5.82
CA VAL A 50 -4.88 -7.92 -4.77
C VAL A 50 -4.37 -6.49 -4.90
N LYS A 51 -4.51 -5.72 -3.82
CA LYS A 51 -3.97 -4.37 -3.69
C LYS A 51 -2.82 -4.39 -2.68
N LEU A 52 -1.65 -3.86 -3.05
CA LEU A 52 -0.63 -3.48 -2.09
C LEU A 52 -0.97 -2.10 -1.54
N ILE A 53 -0.96 -1.94 -0.22
CA ILE A 53 -1.02 -0.63 0.45
C ILE A 53 0.40 -0.28 0.91
N CYS A 54 1.07 0.64 0.22
CA CYS A 54 2.31 1.23 0.70
C CYS A 54 2.02 2.13 1.92
N GLY A 55 0.89 2.84 1.90
CA GLY A 55 0.35 3.60 3.03
C GLY A 55 0.15 5.08 2.70
N ALA A 56 -0.99 5.63 3.12
CA ALA A 56 -1.37 7.01 2.85
C ALA A 56 -0.44 8.09 3.45
N SER A 57 0.27 7.74 4.53
CA SER A 57 1.29 8.57 5.20
C SER A 57 2.73 8.04 5.05
N PHE A 58 2.94 6.92 4.35
CA PHE A 58 4.27 6.38 4.11
C PHE A 58 4.84 6.99 2.82
N GLU A 59 5.95 7.71 2.93
CA GLU A 59 6.52 8.56 1.88
C GLU A 59 8.01 8.29 1.64
N ASP A 60 8.57 7.20 2.21
CA ASP A 60 9.93 6.75 1.89
C ASP A 60 9.97 6.21 0.45
N VAL A 61 10.37 7.07 -0.48
CA VAL A 61 10.40 6.78 -1.91
C VAL A 61 11.29 5.59 -2.27
N VAL A 62 12.35 5.30 -1.51
CA VAL A 62 13.25 4.17 -1.79
C VAL A 62 12.55 2.85 -1.46
N ASP A 63 11.96 2.77 -0.27
CA ASP A 63 11.20 1.59 0.15
C ASP A 63 9.97 1.37 -0.74
N ILE A 64 9.24 2.44 -1.07
CA ILE A 64 8.04 2.38 -1.91
C ILE A 64 8.38 1.87 -3.31
N ARG A 65 9.47 2.35 -3.90
CA ARG A 65 9.91 1.92 -5.24
C ARG A 65 10.28 0.44 -5.25
N ASN A 66 11.06 -0.02 -4.27
CA ASN A 66 11.44 -1.43 -4.16
C ASN A 66 10.24 -2.35 -3.83
N LEU A 67 9.32 -1.92 -2.96
CA LEU A 67 8.07 -2.64 -2.68
C LEU A 67 7.22 -2.77 -3.95
N SER A 68 7.08 -1.68 -4.71
CA SER A 68 6.29 -1.64 -5.95
C SER A 68 6.85 -2.62 -6.99
N LEU A 69 8.17 -2.70 -7.13
CA LEU A 69 8.83 -3.68 -7.99
C LEU A 69 8.48 -5.12 -7.57
N VAL A 70 8.75 -5.47 -6.32
CA VAL A 70 8.57 -6.85 -5.81
C VAL A 70 7.11 -7.31 -5.95
N TYR A 71 6.16 -6.46 -5.57
CA TYR A 71 4.75 -6.82 -5.62
C TYR A 71 4.18 -6.81 -7.04
N THR A 72 4.70 -5.97 -7.93
CA THR A 72 4.38 -6.05 -9.36
C THR A 72 4.81 -7.40 -9.95
N LEU A 73 6.04 -7.86 -9.66
CA LEU A 73 6.50 -9.20 -10.04
C LEU A 73 5.65 -10.32 -9.44
N SER A 74 5.05 -10.08 -8.27
CA SER A 74 4.18 -11.04 -7.59
C SER A 74 2.75 -11.06 -8.14
N GLY A 75 2.41 -10.14 -9.05
CA GLY A 75 1.12 -10.10 -9.73
C GLY A 75 0.01 -9.34 -8.99
N VAL A 76 0.33 -8.34 -8.17
CA VAL A 76 -0.71 -7.43 -7.63
C VAL A 76 -1.42 -6.68 -8.75
N ASP A 77 -2.69 -6.31 -8.55
CA ASP A 77 -3.48 -5.54 -9.53
C ASP A 77 -3.46 -4.05 -9.29
N CYS A 78 -3.10 -3.63 -8.07
CA CYS A 78 -3.09 -2.24 -7.67
C CYS A 78 -2.03 -1.99 -6.60
N ILE A 79 -1.37 -0.84 -6.70
CA ILE A 79 -0.43 -0.33 -5.71
C ILE A 79 -0.95 1.01 -5.23
N ASP A 80 -1.29 1.08 -3.96
CA ASP A 80 -1.77 2.27 -3.27
C ASP A 80 -0.68 2.96 -2.47
N CYS A 81 -0.66 4.28 -2.55
CA CYS A 81 0.39 5.12 -1.99
C CYS A 81 -0.14 6.49 -1.56
N ALA A 82 0.71 7.24 -0.85
CA ALA A 82 0.43 8.62 -0.50
C ALA A 82 0.15 9.47 -1.76
N ALA A 83 -0.83 10.38 -1.66
CA ALA A 83 -1.08 11.41 -2.68
C ALA A 83 0.03 12.47 -2.66
N ASP A 84 1.22 12.10 -3.12
CA ASP A 84 2.39 12.94 -3.28
C ASP A 84 3.08 12.65 -4.63
N ALA A 85 3.56 13.70 -5.29
CA ALA A 85 4.12 13.59 -6.63
C ALA A 85 5.37 12.73 -6.71
N SER A 86 6.23 12.76 -5.69
CA SER A 86 7.48 11.98 -5.64
C SER A 86 7.20 10.51 -5.33
N VAL A 87 6.21 10.25 -4.48
CA VAL A 87 5.75 8.89 -4.14
C VAL A 87 5.11 8.21 -5.34
N VAL A 88 4.24 8.91 -6.09
CA VAL A 88 3.66 8.38 -7.33
C VAL A 88 4.74 8.02 -8.35
N SER A 89 5.75 8.89 -8.52
CA SER A 89 6.88 8.62 -9.41
C SER A 89 7.68 7.38 -8.97
N ALA A 90 7.92 7.22 -7.66
CA ALA A 90 8.60 6.05 -7.10
C ALA A 90 7.84 4.73 -7.33
N VAL A 91 6.51 4.74 -7.19
CA VAL A 91 5.65 3.59 -7.52
C VAL A 91 5.77 3.23 -8.99
N ASN A 92 5.65 4.23 -9.88
CA ASN A 92 5.76 4.02 -11.32
C ASN A 92 7.13 3.47 -11.73
N GLU A 93 8.22 4.01 -11.17
CA GLU A 93 9.59 3.51 -11.41
C GLU A 93 9.74 2.03 -11.01
N GLY A 94 9.15 1.63 -9.88
CA GLY A 94 9.16 0.23 -9.44
C GLY A 94 8.37 -0.70 -10.37
N ILE A 95 7.21 -0.24 -10.85
CA ILE A 95 6.37 -0.98 -11.82
C ILE A 95 7.11 -1.15 -13.16
N GLU A 96 7.78 -0.10 -13.64
CA GLU A 96 8.56 -0.10 -14.88
C GLU A 96 9.72 -1.08 -14.78
N ALA A 97 10.50 -1.04 -13.70
CA ALA A 97 11.59 -1.98 -13.46
C ALA A 97 11.11 -3.44 -13.42
N ALA A 98 9.98 -3.73 -12.76
CA ALA A 98 9.38 -5.06 -12.79
C ALA A 98 8.95 -5.50 -14.20
N THR A 99 8.43 -4.56 -14.99
CA THR A 99 8.02 -4.79 -16.37
C THR A 99 9.21 -5.13 -17.27
N GLU A 100 10.34 -4.42 -17.11
CA GLU A 100 11.59 -4.69 -17.82
C GLU A 100 12.19 -6.05 -17.44
N ILE A 101 12.15 -6.40 -16.14
CA ILE A 101 12.68 -7.68 -15.64
C ILE A 101 11.87 -8.86 -16.18
N ALA A 102 10.53 -8.82 -16.10
CA ALA A 102 9.70 -9.99 -16.38
C ALA A 102 8.95 -9.94 -17.72
N GLY A 103 9.12 -8.88 -18.52
CA GLY A 103 8.40 -8.70 -19.79
C GLY A 103 6.89 -8.63 -19.60
N LEU A 104 6.44 -7.97 -18.52
CA LEU A 104 5.03 -7.95 -18.13
C LEU A 104 4.21 -7.16 -19.13
N GLN A 105 3.18 -7.79 -19.69
CA GLN A 105 2.26 -7.10 -20.61
C GLN A 105 1.17 -6.31 -19.91
N LYS A 106 0.99 -6.55 -18.60
CA LYS A 106 -0.03 -5.87 -17.78
C LYS A 106 0.64 -5.31 -16.55
N ARG A 107 0.32 -4.05 -16.25
CA ARG A 107 0.77 -3.33 -15.06
C ARG A 107 -0.37 -3.20 -14.05
N PRO A 108 -0.06 -3.18 -12.74
CA PRO A 108 -1.04 -2.79 -11.73
C PRO A 108 -1.50 -1.35 -11.93
N TRP A 109 -2.70 -1.03 -11.44
CA TRP A 109 -3.16 0.34 -11.29
C TRP A 109 -2.39 1.06 -10.19
N VAL A 110 -2.07 2.34 -10.41
CA VAL A 110 -1.53 3.22 -9.37
C VAL A 110 -2.69 3.92 -8.68
N MET A 111 -2.83 3.72 -7.38
CA MET A 111 -3.86 4.34 -6.55
C MET A 111 -3.23 5.35 -5.59
N ILE A 112 -3.82 6.53 -5.47
CA ILE A 112 -3.45 7.52 -4.46
C ILE A 112 -4.50 7.56 -3.35
N SER A 113 -4.07 7.72 -2.10
CA SER A 113 -4.94 7.80 -0.93
C SER A 113 -5.07 9.24 -0.41
N VAL A 114 -6.30 9.67 -0.18
CA VAL A 114 -6.68 10.95 0.44
C VAL A 114 -7.71 10.75 1.55
N ASN A 115 -7.99 11.78 2.34
CA ASN A 115 -8.97 11.78 3.41
C ASN A 115 -9.91 12.99 3.32
N ASP A 116 -11.17 12.79 3.68
CA ASP A 116 -12.17 13.86 3.75
C ASP A 116 -12.08 14.68 5.06
N ASP A 117 -11.68 14.05 6.16
CA ASP A 117 -11.50 14.66 7.49
C ASP A 117 -10.31 14.01 8.23
N LYS A 118 -10.11 14.31 9.51
CA LYS A 118 -9.13 13.66 10.38
C LYS A 118 -9.31 12.14 10.34
N ASP A 119 -8.25 11.46 9.92
CA ASP A 119 -8.20 10.01 9.80
C ASP A 119 -6.86 9.49 10.34
N LEU A 120 -6.90 8.33 11.00
CA LEU A 120 -5.73 7.72 11.64
C LEU A 120 -4.66 7.23 10.65
N HIS A 121 -4.99 7.05 9.38
CA HIS A 121 -4.04 6.76 8.30
C HIS A 121 -3.30 8.01 7.82
N PHE A 122 -3.78 9.20 8.21
CA PHE A 122 -3.23 10.53 7.89
C PHE A 122 -2.74 11.21 9.16
N ARG A 123 -1.91 10.48 9.90
CA ARG A 123 -1.23 10.99 11.09
C ARG A 123 0.23 10.57 11.12
N LYS A 124 1.05 11.34 11.83
CA LYS A 124 2.44 10.99 12.13
C LYS A 124 2.71 11.22 13.62
N ALA A 125 3.74 10.55 14.12
CA ALA A 125 4.30 10.83 15.43
C ALA A 125 5.20 12.07 15.34
N GLU A 126 5.24 12.88 16.39
CA GLU A 126 6.16 14.02 16.51
C GLU A 126 6.62 14.16 17.96
N PHE A 127 7.90 14.47 18.17
CA PHE A 127 8.48 14.84 19.45
C PHE A 127 9.77 15.62 19.22
N ASP A 128 10.18 16.42 20.20
CA ASP A 128 11.50 17.04 20.21
C ASP A 128 12.52 16.03 20.77
N PRO A 129 13.53 15.58 19.99
CA PRO A 129 14.56 14.66 20.48
C PRO A 129 15.43 15.24 21.61
N GLU A 130 15.46 16.56 21.79
CA GLU A 130 16.15 17.23 22.89
C GLU A 130 15.38 17.13 24.21
N ASP A 131 14.06 16.99 24.15
CA ASP A 131 13.21 16.76 25.33
C ASP A 131 13.22 15.30 25.80
N CYS A 132 13.88 14.40 25.07
CA CYS A 132 13.98 12.99 25.42
C CYS A 132 15.08 12.78 26.49
N PRO A 133 14.74 12.28 27.69
CA PRO A 133 15.72 12.06 28.76
C PRO A 133 16.86 11.13 28.31
N ALA A 134 18.10 11.46 28.71
CA ALA A 134 19.28 10.69 28.33
C ALA A 134 19.27 9.24 28.86
N ASP A 135 18.57 9.00 29.96
CA ASP A 135 18.35 7.70 30.60
C ASP A 135 17.14 6.93 30.06
N CYS A 136 16.43 7.48 29.07
CA CYS A 136 15.33 6.80 28.41
C CYS A 136 15.84 5.57 27.64
N SER A 137 15.23 4.40 27.88
CA SER A 137 15.52 3.15 27.15
C SER A 137 15.01 3.15 25.70
N ARG A 138 14.32 4.22 25.26
CA ARG A 138 13.79 4.44 23.90
C ARG A 138 12.96 3.26 23.36
N PRO A 139 11.94 2.76 24.09
CA PRO A 139 11.08 1.68 23.60
C PRO A 139 10.31 2.07 22.33
N CYS A 140 10.11 3.37 22.09
CA CYS A 140 9.49 3.91 20.88
C CYS A 140 10.27 3.59 19.59
N GLU A 141 11.61 3.55 19.66
CA GLU A 141 12.48 3.17 18.54
C GLU A 141 12.30 1.68 18.21
N ILE A 142 12.33 0.82 19.23
CA ILE A 142 12.21 -0.64 19.11
C ILE A 142 10.86 -1.08 18.55
N VAL A 143 9.76 -0.44 19.01
CA VAL A 143 8.41 -0.83 18.60
C VAL A 143 8.03 -0.33 17.21
N CYS A 144 8.77 0.64 16.65
CA CYS A 144 8.43 1.30 15.40
C CYS A 144 8.66 0.36 14.20
N PRO A 145 7.62 -0.15 13.53
CA PRO A 145 7.78 -1.15 12.48
C PRO A 145 8.43 -0.60 11.19
N ALA A 146 8.44 0.73 11.04
CA ALA A 146 9.04 1.43 9.90
C ALA A 146 10.44 1.98 10.20
N ASN A 147 11.00 1.73 11.40
CA ASN A 147 12.26 2.33 11.85
C ASN A 147 12.29 3.85 11.64
N ALA A 148 11.14 4.50 11.88
CA ALA A 148 10.93 5.92 11.64
C ALA A 148 11.35 6.78 12.84
N ILE A 149 11.99 6.21 13.85
CA ILE A 149 12.50 6.92 15.03
C ILE A 149 13.97 6.59 15.15
N SER A 150 14.82 7.61 15.25
CA SER A 150 16.28 7.49 15.31
C SER A 150 16.85 8.43 16.38
N PHE A 151 17.93 8.01 17.04
CA PHE A 151 18.69 8.82 18.00
C PHE A 151 20.21 8.74 17.76
N LEU A 152 20.62 8.56 16.49
CA LEU A 152 22.01 8.34 16.09
C LEU A 152 22.90 9.59 16.18
N GLY A 153 22.32 10.80 16.15
CA GLY A 153 23.01 12.08 16.25
C GLY A 153 23.78 12.26 17.57
N LYS A 154 23.29 11.69 18.66
CA LYS A 154 23.95 11.74 19.98
C LYS A 154 25.14 10.78 20.14
N SER A 155 25.26 9.76 19.29
CA SER A 155 26.33 8.74 19.40
C SER A 155 27.56 9.03 18.54
N ALA A 156 27.46 9.95 17.56
CA ALA A 156 28.54 10.29 16.63
C ALA A 156 29.52 11.38 17.13
N SER A 157 29.36 11.86 18.37
CA SER A 157 30.35 12.76 19.01
C SER A 157 31.64 12.01 19.46
N GLY A 158 31.73 10.70 19.21
CA GLY A 158 32.95 9.92 19.31
C GLY A 158 33.67 9.82 17.97
N THR A 159 34.75 10.60 17.83
CA THR A 159 35.78 10.56 16.78
C THR A 159 35.74 9.36 15.80
N SER A 160 35.30 9.59 14.56
CA SER A 160 35.79 8.82 13.41
C SER A 160 35.91 9.72 12.19
N SER A 161 37.15 9.99 11.79
CA SER A 161 37.51 10.65 10.55
C SER A 161 37.39 9.63 9.42
N ASN A 162 36.29 9.62 8.68
CA ASN A 162 36.24 9.04 7.35
C ASN A 162 35.35 9.90 6.46
N THR A 163 35.92 10.26 5.32
CA THR A 163 35.33 11.06 4.24
C THR A 163 34.24 10.27 3.51
N GLU A 164 33.03 10.23 4.07
CA GLU A 164 31.81 10.01 3.32
C GLU A 164 30.90 11.23 3.51
N LEU A 165 30.12 11.57 2.48
CA LEU A 165 29.16 12.68 2.49
C LEU A 165 28.35 12.69 3.81
N PRO A 166 28.10 13.87 4.41
CA PRO A 166 27.47 13.93 5.72
C PRO A 166 26.08 13.31 5.64
N ARG A 167 25.92 12.12 6.22
CA ARG A 167 24.59 11.61 6.58
C ARG A 167 24.05 12.63 7.57
N VAL A 168 22.98 13.34 7.21
CA VAL A 168 22.24 14.16 8.18
C VAL A 168 21.72 13.17 9.21
N LEU A 169 22.41 13.08 10.35
CA LEU A 169 21.98 12.27 11.47
C LEU A 169 20.77 12.99 12.06
N VAL A 170 19.59 12.57 11.63
CA VAL A 170 18.33 13.09 12.17
C VAL A 170 18.04 12.32 13.45
N ASP A 171 18.06 13.04 14.57
CA ASP A 171 17.43 12.60 15.80
C ASP A 171 15.94 12.93 15.73
N GLY A 172 15.10 12.06 16.28
CA GLY A 172 13.65 12.22 16.28
C GLY A 172 12.94 11.32 15.27
N VAL A 173 11.82 11.81 14.75
CA VAL A 173 10.99 11.07 13.78
C VAL A 173 11.46 11.36 12.36
N ILE A 174 11.77 10.30 11.60
CA ILE A 174 11.96 10.37 10.15
C ILE A 174 10.56 10.42 9.53
N THR A 175 10.10 11.62 9.22
CA THR A 175 8.73 11.93 8.79
C THR A 175 8.27 11.05 7.64
N GLU A 176 9.12 10.83 6.64
CA GLU A 176 8.81 10.09 5.42
C GLU A 176 8.54 8.61 5.71
N ARG A 177 9.18 8.05 6.74
CA ARG A 177 8.98 6.65 7.16
C ARG A 177 7.82 6.47 8.12
N CYS A 178 7.45 7.52 8.83
CA CYS A 178 6.39 7.47 9.83
C CYS A 178 5.01 7.43 9.16
N TYR A 179 4.39 6.25 9.15
CA TYR A 179 3.03 6.08 8.60
C TYR A 179 1.92 6.18 9.66
N GLY A 180 2.22 6.64 10.88
CA GLY A 180 1.18 6.89 11.88
C GLY A 180 0.62 5.66 12.59
N CYS A 181 1.36 4.55 12.69
CA CYS A 181 0.86 3.33 13.35
C CYS A 181 0.46 3.52 14.82
N GLY A 182 0.98 4.56 15.49
CA GLY A 182 0.66 4.92 16.87
C GLY A 182 1.28 4.01 17.94
N ARG A 183 2.10 3.01 17.57
CA ARG A 183 2.71 2.07 18.55
C ARG A 183 3.69 2.73 19.50
N CYS A 184 4.34 3.79 19.06
CA CYS A 184 5.29 4.58 19.84
C CYS A 184 4.61 5.38 20.96
N LEU A 185 3.35 5.78 20.78
CA LEU A 185 2.59 6.62 21.72
C LEU A 185 2.46 5.95 23.10
N PRO A 186 1.85 4.75 23.25
CA PRO A 186 1.61 4.17 24.57
C PRO A 186 2.87 3.61 25.24
N VAL A 187 3.99 3.47 24.53
CA VAL A 187 5.23 2.90 25.09
C VAL A 187 6.21 3.96 25.57
N CYS A 188 5.99 5.24 25.26
CA CYS A 188 6.87 6.31 25.71
C CYS A 188 6.72 6.50 27.23
N PRO A 189 7.76 6.21 28.05
CA PRO A 189 7.64 6.29 29.51
C PRO A 189 7.49 7.72 30.05
N PHE A 190 7.80 8.72 29.22
CA PHE A 190 7.76 10.15 29.58
C PHE A 190 6.65 10.92 28.86
N ASP A 191 5.78 10.24 28.10
CA ASP A 191 4.65 10.83 27.38
C ASP A 191 5.03 12.04 26.49
N LYS A 192 6.17 11.94 25.80
CA LYS A 192 6.73 13.03 24.97
C LYS A 192 6.31 12.97 23.51
N ILE A 193 5.71 11.87 23.07
CA ILE A 193 5.35 11.65 21.67
C ILE A 193 3.90 12.05 21.46
N ARG A 194 3.66 13.03 20.60
CA ARG A 194 2.31 13.43 20.18
C ARG A 194 1.97 12.90 18.81
N GLU A 195 0.69 12.77 18.53
CA GLU A 195 0.18 12.53 17.18
C GLU A 195 -0.15 13.85 16.48
N VAL A 196 0.17 13.93 15.19
CA VAL A 196 -0.20 15.04 14.32
C VAL A 196 -0.96 14.50 13.14
N THR A 197 -2.22 14.90 13.03
CA THR A 197 -3.10 14.56 11.91
C THR A 197 -3.06 15.63 10.85
N TYR A 198 -3.24 15.26 9.59
CA TYR A 198 -3.34 16.19 8.47
C TYR A 198 -4.40 15.74 7.46
N VAL A 199 -4.77 16.64 6.56
CA VAL A 199 -5.69 16.37 5.44
C VAL A 199 -4.94 16.66 4.15
N ARG A 200 -5.06 15.79 3.16
CA ARG A 200 -4.47 16.03 1.83
C ARG A 200 -5.18 17.21 1.16
N ASP A 201 -4.38 18.10 0.59
CA ASP A 201 -4.92 19.25 -0.13
C ASP A 201 -5.65 18.81 -1.41
N ALA A 202 -6.90 19.26 -1.57
CA ALA A 202 -7.75 18.85 -2.68
C ALA A 202 -7.25 19.41 -4.03
N ALA A 203 -6.68 20.62 -4.05
CA ALA A 203 -6.17 21.23 -5.27
C ALA A 203 -4.94 20.46 -5.79
N THR A 204 -3.99 20.17 -4.90
CA THR A 204 -2.80 19.35 -5.18
C THR A 204 -3.18 17.94 -5.61
N THR A 205 -4.20 17.35 -4.98
CA THR A 205 -4.74 16.04 -5.38
C THR A 205 -5.32 16.11 -6.80
N ALA A 206 -6.11 17.14 -7.10
CA ALA A 206 -6.70 17.31 -8.43
C ALA A 206 -5.62 17.52 -9.51
N ASP A 207 -4.52 18.22 -9.20
CA ASP A 207 -3.35 18.32 -10.09
C ASP A 207 -2.71 16.96 -10.34
N LEU A 208 -2.57 16.14 -9.29
CA LEU A 208 -2.02 14.79 -9.39
C LEU A 208 -2.89 13.88 -10.24
N LEU A 209 -4.22 13.96 -10.11
CA LEU A 209 -5.19 13.22 -10.93
C LEU A 209 -5.23 13.65 -12.40
N ARG A 210 -4.72 14.84 -12.74
CA ARG A 210 -4.55 15.27 -14.13
C ARG A 210 -3.31 14.71 -14.80
N ARG A 211 -2.40 14.07 -14.05
CA ARG A 211 -1.26 13.34 -14.62
C ARG A 211 -1.73 12.01 -15.22
N ASN A 212 -0.99 11.51 -16.20
CA ASN A 212 -1.28 10.24 -16.87
C ASN A 212 -0.65 9.01 -16.17
N ASP A 213 -0.29 9.14 -14.89
CA ASP A 213 0.42 8.13 -14.10
C ASP A 213 -0.27 7.77 -12.77
N VAL A 214 -1.53 8.19 -12.62
CA VAL A 214 -2.45 7.78 -11.56
C VAL A 214 -3.69 7.16 -12.22
N ASP A 215 -4.05 5.95 -11.81
CA ASP A 215 -5.17 5.19 -12.39
C ASP A 215 -6.41 5.19 -11.48
N ALA A 216 -6.21 5.32 -10.18
CA ALA A 216 -7.24 5.13 -9.17
C ALA A 216 -7.03 6.07 -7.98
N MET A 217 -8.08 6.28 -7.19
CA MET A 217 -8.00 7.03 -5.94
C MET A 217 -8.78 6.33 -4.84
N GLU A 218 -8.28 6.42 -3.61
CA GLU A 218 -8.96 6.02 -2.39
C GLU A 218 -9.29 7.26 -1.56
N ILE A 219 -10.55 7.38 -1.13
CA ILE A 219 -10.98 8.37 -0.14
C ILE A 219 -11.24 7.63 1.17
N HIS A 220 -10.44 7.96 2.19
CA HIS A 220 -10.71 7.59 3.57
C HIS A 220 -11.77 8.49 4.17
N THR A 221 -12.72 7.87 4.86
CA THR A 221 -13.81 8.56 5.52
C THR A 221 -14.18 7.90 6.84
N SER A 222 -14.57 8.72 7.82
CA SER A 222 -15.14 8.22 9.07
C SER A 222 -16.53 7.61 8.90
N GLY A 223 -17.20 7.87 7.77
CA GLY A 223 -18.57 7.46 7.50
C GLY A 223 -19.62 8.17 8.36
N ARG A 224 -19.23 9.14 9.20
CA ARG A 224 -20.14 9.86 10.12
C ARG A 224 -20.61 11.21 9.60
N GLN A 225 -19.85 11.82 8.70
CA GLN A 225 -20.10 13.18 8.23
C GLN A 225 -19.98 13.21 6.69
N SER A 226 -21.09 13.50 6.01
CA SER A 226 -21.14 13.55 4.55
C SER A 226 -20.75 14.91 3.97
N VAL A 227 -20.72 15.96 4.80
CA VAL A 227 -20.39 17.33 4.36
C VAL A 227 -18.95 17.41 3.87
N GLN A 228 -17.99 16.94 4.66
CA GLN A 228 -16.57 16.95 4.29
C GLN A 228 -16.30 16.07 3.06
N PHE A 229 -16.94 14.89 3.00
CA PHE A 229 -16.86 14.02 1.81
C PHE A 229 -17.34 14.76 0.55
N LYS A 230 -18.47 15.48 0.65
CA LYS A 230 -19.01 16.29 -0.44
C LYS A 230 -18.10 17.45 -0.81
N GLU A 231 -17.53 18.15 0.17
CA GLU A 231 -16.61 19.26 -0.07
C GLU A 231 -15.36 18.77 -0.81
N LEU A 232 -14.74 17.67 -0.36
CA LEU A 232 -13.62 17.04 -1.06
C LEU A 232 -14.01 16.64 -2.49
N TRP A 233 -15.12 15.90 -2.65
CA TRP A 233 -15.57 15.45 -3.97
C TRP A 233 -15.82 16.61 -4.94
N CYS A 234 -16.47 17.68 -4.47
CA CYS A 234 -16.69 18.89 -5.25
C CYS A 234 -15.37 19.60 -5.60
N ALA A 235 -14.42 19.68 -4.66
CA ALA A 235 -13.14 20.34 -4.87
C ALA A 235 -12.25 19.62 -5.90
N LEU A 236 -12.36 18.28 -5.98
CA LEU A 236 -11.69 17.49 -7.02
C LEU A 236 -12.25 17.79 -8.42
N GLY A 237 -13.54 18.16 -8.51
CA GLY A 237 -14.18 18.58 -9.77
C GLY A 237 -14.01 17.55 -10.89
N ASN A 238 -13.73 18.02 -12.11
CA ASN A 238 -13.61 17.13 -13.28
C ASN A 238 -12.33 16.29 -13.29
N SER A 239 -11.41 16.47 -12.33
CA SER A 239 -10.19 15.63 -12.28
C SER A 239 -10.49 14.15 -12.02
N VAL A 240 -11.65 13.84 -11.43
CA VAL A 240 -12.11 12.46 -11.18
C VAL A 240 -12.45 11.69 -12.46
N GLU A 241 -12.63 12.38 -13.60
CA GLU A 241 -12.92 11.75 -14.90
C GLU A 241 -11.73 10.96 -15.45
N ASN A 242 -10.51 11.24 -14.97
CA ASN A 242 -9.29 10.51 -15.36
C ASN A 242 -9.15 9.15 -14.65
N LEU A 243 -9.98 8.89 -13.64
CA LEU A 243 -9.88 7.68 -12.83
C LEU A 243 -10.49 6.47 -13.55
N LYS A 244 -9.83 5.32 -13.40
CA LYS A 244 -10.39 3.99 -13.75
C LYS A 244 -11.20 3.41 -12.59
N LEU A 245 -10.87 3.77 -11.35
CA LEU A 245 -11.50 3.27 -10.13
C LEU A 245 -11.46 4.32 -9.02
N ILE A 246 -12.59 4.50 -8.32
CA ILE A 246 -12.66 5.18 -7.03
C ILE A 246 -12.90 4.14 -5.94
N ALA A 247 -12.12 4.22 -4.86
CA ALA A 247 -12.34 3.45 -3.65
C ALA A 247 -12.81 4.38 -2.53
N VAL A 248 -13.81 3.95 -1.76
CA VAL A 248 -14.22 4.60 -0.52
C VAL A 248 -13.94 3.66 0.64
N SER A 249 -13.07 4.11 1.54
CA SER A 249 -12.53 3.35 2.66
C SER A 249 -13.18 3.80 3.95
N LEU A 250 -13.94 2.90 4.59
CA LEU A 250 -14.78 3.23 5.72
C LEU A 250 -14.71 2.16 6.83
N PRO A 251 -14.82 2.55 8.11
CA PRO A 251 -14.94 1.60 9.21
C PRO A 251 -16.32 0.95 9.24
N ASN A 252 -16.46 -0.12 10.02
CA ASN A 252 -17.79 -0.66 10.34
C ASN A 252 -18.48 0.27 11.37
N GLY A 253 -19.52 0.98 10.92
CA GLY A 253 -20.36 1.86 11.74
C GLY A 253 -21.57 1.16 12.36
N GLY A 254 -21.72 -0.15 12.19
CA GLY A 254 -22.94 -0.88 12.52
C GLY A 254 -24.09 -0.43 11.62
N ASP A 255 -25.26 -0.16 12.22
CA ASP A 255 -26.49 0.19 11.50
C ASP A 255 -26.38 1.45 10.61
N SER A 256 -25.43 2.34 10.88
CA SER A 256 -25.20 3.53 10.05
C SER A 256 -24.41 3.26 8.78
N THR A 257 -23.74 2.10 8.65
CA THR A 257 -22.79 1.84 7.57
C THR A 257 -23.43 1.93 6.19
N ILE A 258 -24.53 1.21 5.95
CA ILE A 258 -25.23 1.20 4.66
C ILE A 258 -25.86 2.57 4.35
N PRO A 259 -26.55 3.25 5.28
CA PRO A 259 -26.97 4.64 5.09
C PRO A 259 -25.84 5.56 4.64
N SER A 260 -24.69 5.54 5.33
CA SER A 260 -23.54 6.37 4.97
C SER A 260 -22.97 6.03 3.59
N MET A 261 -22.87 4.74 3.24
CA MET A 261 -22.46 4.31 1.90
C MET A 261 -23.40 4.85 0.82
N ASN A 262 -24.72 4.78 1.04
CA ASN A 262 -25.71 5.29 0.08
C ASN A 262 -25.63 6.81 -0.10
N GLU A 263 -25.38 7.55 0.99
CA GLU A 263 -25.20 8.99 0.94
C GLU A 263 -23.95 9.39 0.15
N MET A 264 -22.81 8.77 0.45
CA MET A 264 -21.56 8.98 -0.29
C MET A 264 -21.69 8.59 -1.77
N PHE A 265 -22.35 7.46 -2.06
CA PHE A 265 -22.62 7.07 -3.44
C PHE A 265 -23.51 8.09 -4.16
N SER A 266 -24.52 8.65 -3.49
CA SER A 266 -25.40 9.67 -4.06
C SER A 266 -24.65 10.98 -4.36
N ILE A 267 -23.65 11.32 -3.55
CA ILE A 267 -22.74 12.46 -3.79
C ILE A 267 -21.88 12.20 -5.03
N MET A 268 -21.31 10.99 -5.16
CA MET A 268 -20.42 10.66 -6.28
C MET A 268 -21.17 10.47 -7.61
N LYS A 269 -22.36 9.85 -7.55
CA LYS A 269 -23.13 9.37 -8.72
C LYS A 269 -23.27 10.37 -9.88
N PRO A 270 -23.51 11.67 -9.68
CA PRO A 270 -23.67 12.61 -10.80
C PRO A 270 -22.48 12.65 -11.76
N ASN A 271 -21.25 12.49 -11.25
CA ASN A 271 -20.02 12.62 -12.03
C ASN A 271 -19.14 11.35 -11.98
N LEU A 272 -19.69 10.23 -11.50
CA LEU A 272 -18.97 8.97 -11.38
C LEU A 272 -18.92 8.24 -12.73
N GLN A 273 -17.79 8.31 -13.42
CA GLN A 273 -17.57 7.66 -14.72
C GLN A 273 -16.72 6.38 -14.65
N CYS A 274 -16.26 6.03 -13.44
CA CYS A 274 -15.31 4.94 -13.20
C CYS A 274 -15.90 3.84 -12.32
N PHE A 275 -15.16 2.76 -12.11
CA PHE A 275 -15.60 1.68 -11.21
C PHE A 275 -15.61 2.15 -9.76
N ASN A 276 -16.55 1.64 -8.96
CA ASN A 276 -16.63 1.93 -7.53
C ASN A 276 -16.21 0.72 -6.68
N LEU A 277 -15.40 0.95 -5.66
CA LEU A 277 -14.91 -0.04 -4.72
C LEU A 277 -15.15 0.40 -3.29
N TRP A 278 -15.84 -0.43 -2.51
CA TRP A 278 -15.98 -0.22 -1.07
C TRP A 278 -14.90 -0.99 -0.35
N GLN A 279 -13.99 -0.25 0.27
CA GLN A 279 -12.87 -0.79 1.02
C GLN A 279 -13.25 -0.90 2.50
N LEU A 280 -13.35 -2.15 2.96
CA LEU A 280 -13.88 -2.50 4.28
C LEU A 280 -12.78 -2.41 5.32
N ASP A 281 -12.53 -1.24 5.88
CA ASP A 281 -11.42 -1.00 6.81
C ASP A 281 -11.73 -1.54 8.21
N GLY A 282 -11.42 -2.82 8.42
CA GLY A 282 -11.74 -3.54 9.65
C GLY A 282 -10.94 -3.04 10.85
N ARG A 283 -9.80 -3.68 11.13
CA ARG A 283 -8.88 -3.23 12.18
C ARG A 283 -7.71 -2.49 11.53
N PRO A 284 -7.73 -1.15 11.43
CA PRO A 284 -6.74 -0.42 10.65
C PRO A 284 -5.31 -0.63 11.16
N MET A 285 -4.34 -0.55 10.24
CA MET A 285 -2.89 -0.60 10.54
C MET A 285 -2.42 -1.76 11.44
N SER A 286 -3.13 -2.90 11.42
CA SER A 286 -2.92 -4.00 12.38
C SER A 286 -2.52 -5.34 11.76
N GLY A 287 -2.42 -5.43 10.44
CA GLY A 287 -2.21 -6.71 9.72
C GLY A 287 -0.95 -7.46 10.17
N ASP A 288 0.07 -6.76 10.63
CA ASP A 288 1.34 -7.30 11.07
C ASP A 288 1.38 -7.76 12.56
N ILE A 289 0.28 -7.58 13.29
CA ILE A 289 0.15 -7.95 14.72
C ILE A 289 -0.17 -9.45 14.88
N GLY A 290 -0.94 -10.05 13.97
CA GLY A 290 -1.18 -11.50 13.95
C GLY A 290 -2.60 -11.90 13.55
N ARG A 291 -2.92 -13.19 13.72
CA ARG A 291 -4.20 -13.80 13.27
C ARG A 291 -5.45 -13.07 13.73
N GLY A 292 -5.45 -12.50 14.94
CA GLY A 292 -6.61 -11.80 15.49
C GLY A 292 -7.04 -10.59 14.66
N ALA A 293 -6.13 -9.96 13.91
CA ALA A 293 -6.36 -8.72 13.17
C ALA A 293 -7.34 -8.85 11.99
N THR A 294 -7.55 -10.05 11.45
CA THR A 294 -8.42 -10.24 10.28
C THR A 294 -9.90 -10.36 10.67
N LYS A 295 -10.22 -10.51 11.96
CA LYS A 295 -11.57 -10.89 12.41
C LYS A 295 -12.60 -9.82 12.07
N GLU A 296 -12.25 -8.57 12.32
CA GLU A 296 -13.11 -7.40 12.17
C GLU A 296 -13.45 -7.18 10.68
N THR A 297 -12.44 -7.22 9.80
CA THR A 297 -12.66 -7.05 8.35
C THR A 297 -13.46 -8.21 7.74
N ILE A 298 -13.27 -9.46 8.22
CA ILE A 298 -14.08 -10.60 7.78
C ILE A 298 -15.52 -10.50 8.28
N ALA A 299 -15.73 -10.09 9.53
CA ALA A 299 -17.08 -9.88 10.08
C ALA A 299 -17.83 -8.81 9.28
N PHE A 300 -17.15 -7.71 8.97
CA PHE A 300 -17.68 -6.64 8.14
C PHE A 300 -18.03 -7.11 6.73
N ALA A 301 -17.17 -7.92 6.10
CA ALA A 301 -17.44 -8.52 4.80
C ALA A 301 -18.69 -9.43 4.79
N ILE A 302 -18.91 -10.21 5.86
CA ILE A 302 -20.10 -11.06 6.00
C ILE A 302 -21.38 -10.22 6.03
N GLU A 303 -21.35 -9.11 6.75
CA GLU A 303 -22.49 -8.19 6.89
C GLU A 303 -22.86 -7.58 5.53
N LEU A 304 -21.89 -6.98 4.83
CA LEU A 304 -22.14 -6.31 3.55
C LEU A 304 -22.41 -7.28 2.40
N ALA A 305 -21.84 -8.49 2.41
CA ALA A 305 -22.16 -9.51 1.41
C ALA A 305 -23.64 -9.95 1.47
N LYS A 306 -24.30 -9.81 2.64
CA LYS A 306 -25.72 -10.14 2.84
C LYS A 306 -26.66 -8.95 2.67
N ALA A 307 -26.13 -7.74 2.64
CA ALA A 307 -26.91 -6.52 2.59
C ALA A 307 -27.61 -6.34 1.23
N LYS A 308 -28.93 -6.15 1.24
CA LYS A 308 -29.73 -5.93 0.03
C LYS A 308 -29.75 -4.47 -0.43
N ASN A 309 -29.62 -3.52 0.49
CA ASN A 309 -29.81 -2.08 0.24
C ASN A 309 -28.49 -1.31 0.17
N ARG A 310 -27.35 -2.00 -0.03
CA ARG A 310 -26.06 -1.32 -0.21
C ARG A 310 -25.97 -0.71 -1.61
N PRO A 311 -25.25 0.41 -1.79
CA PRO A 311 -25.04 0.96 -3.13
C PRO A 311 -24.20 0.02 -4.00
N PRO A 312 -24.24 0.20 -5.34
CA PRO A 312 -23.40 -0.53 -6.27
C PRO A 312 -21.90 -0.36 -5.99
N GLY A 313 -21.12 -1.37 -6.38
CA GLY A 313 -19.67 -1.38 -6.25
C GLY A 313 -19.13 -2.70 -5.73
N PHE A 314 -17.86 -2.96 -6.04
CA PHE A 314 -17.11 -4.11 -5.53
C PHE A 314 -16.86 -3.96 -4.03
N LEU A 315 -16.62 -5.08 -3.34
CA LEU A 315 -16.20 -5.08 -1.94
C LEU A 315 -14.74 -5.58 -1.85
N GLN A 316 -13.89 -4.88 -1.10
CA GLN A 316 -12.52 -5.32 -0.81
C GLN A 316 -12.26 -5.28 0.69
N LEU A 317 -11.67 -6.34 1.24
CA LEU A 317 -11.19 -6.31 2.62
C LEU A 317 -9.95 -5.43 2.71
N ALA A 318 -9.97 -4.48 3.64
CA ALA A 318 -8.81 -3.75 4.12
C ALA A 318 -8.82 -3.70 5.65
N GLY A 319 -7.74 -3.22 6.27
CA GLY A 319 -7.65 -3.20 7.73
C GLY A 319 -7.43 -4.60 8.35
N GLY A 320 -6.22 -4.84 8.81
CA GLY A 320 -5.89 -6.05 9.57
C GLY A 320 -5.67 -7.31 8.73
N THR A 321 -5.71 -7.19 7.40
CA THR A 321 -5.45 -8.26 6.44
C THR A 321 -4.00 -8.79 6.52
N ASN A 322 -3.85 -10.11 6.43
CA ASN A 322 -2.56 -10.81 6.48
C ASN A 322 -2.67 -12.24 5.90
N ALA A 323 -1.65 -13.08 6.13
CA ALA A 323 -1.62 -14.47 5.66
C ALA A 323 -2.83 -15.33 6.08
N HIS A 324 -3.61 -14.94 7.10
CA HIS A 324 -4.79 -15.68 7.55
C HIS A 324 -6.11 -15.22 6.90
N THR A 325 -6.11 -14.14 6.12
CA THR A 325 -7.33 -13.55 5.56
C THR A 325 -8.06 -14.52 4.64
N ILE A 326 -7.33 -15.24 3.77
CA ILE A 326 -7.91 -16.17 2.79
C ILE A 326 -8.59 -17.34 3.50
N ASP A 327 -7.93 -17.96 4.48
CA ASP A 327 -8.51 -19.03 5.28
C ASP A 327 -9.79 -18.56 5.99
N GLY A 328 -9.79 -17.32 6.46
CA GLY A 328 -10.95 -16.68 7.07
C GLY A 328 -12.12 -16.52 6.10
N LEU A 329 -11.87 -16.04 4.88
CA LEU A 329 -12.89 -15.91 3.83
C LEU A 329 -13.42 -17.27 3.37
N ARG A 330 -12.54 -18.27 3.18
CA ARG A 330 -12.93 -19.65 2.81
C ARG A 330 -13.86 -20.27 3.85
N LYS A 331 -13.53 -20.14 5.14
CA LYS A 331 -14.36 -20.64 6.25
C LYS A 331 -15.76 -20.01 6.29
N LYS A 332 -15.93 -18.84 5.67
CA LYS A 332 -17.20 -18.11 5.60
C LYS A 332 -17.89 -18.22 4.24
N GLY A 333 -17.32 -18.98 3.31
CA GLY A 333 -17.86 -19.15 1.96
C GLY A 333 -17.85 -17.86 1.14
N LEU A 334 -16.94 -16.91 1.42
CA LEU A 334 -16.86 -15.62 0.74
C LEU A 334 -15.72 -15.53 -0.29
N PHE A 335 -14.73 -16.43 -0.21
CA PHE A 335 -13.56 -16.38 -1.09
C PHE A 335 -13.92 -16.85 -2.50
N GLN A 336 -13.82 -15.96 -3.50
CA GLN A 336 -14.09 -16.24 -4.92
C GLN A 336 -15.48 -16.84 -5.18
N THR A 337 -16.43 -16.57 -4.29
CA THR A 337 -17.83 -16.99 -4.42
C THR A 337 -18.60 -15.96 -5.23
N THR A 338 -19.30 -16.38 -6.28
CA THR A 338 -20.12 -15.50 -7.13
C THR A 338 -21.49 -15.24 -6.54
N SER A 339 -22.03 -14.03 -6.74
CA SER A 339 -23.40 -13.70 -6.35
C SER A 339 -24.41 -14.39 -7.28
N ILE A 340 -25.32 -15.20 -6.75
CA ILE A 340 -26.41 -15.82 -7.53
C ILE A 340 -27.51 -14.77 -7.71
N VAL A 341 -27.25 -13.71 -8.48
CA VAL A 341 -28.32 -12.80 -8.92
C VAL A 341 -28.79 -13.27 -10.29
N VAL A 342 -30.06 -13.68 -10.33
CA VAL A 342 -30.77 -14.16 -11.52
C VAL A 342 -31.11 -12.95 -12.37
N ASP A 343 -30.16 -12.44 -13.14
CA ASP A 343 -30.46 -11.65 -14.34
C ASP A 343 -29.46 -11.98 -15.45
N SER A 344 -30.02 -12.54 -16.52
CA SER A 344 -29.34 -13.14 -17.65
C SER A 344 -28.74 -12.06 -18.57
N SER A 345 -27.44 -11.80 -18.46
CA SER A 345 -26.59 -11.35 -19.59
C SER A 345 -25.10 -11.20 -19.23
N ASN A 346 -24.73 -11.15 -17.95
CA ASN A 346 -23.33 -11.04 -17.51
C ASN A 346 -22.94 -12.16 -16.53
N SER A 347 -21.66 -12.58 -16.57
CA SER A 347 -21.10 -13.47 -15.55
C SER A 347 -21.24 -12.81 -14.16
N PRO A 348 -21.71 -13.51 -13.14
CA PRO A 348 -21.91 -12.91 -11.82
C PRO A 348 -20.57 -12.52 -11.18
N ASP A 349 -20.49 -11.29 -10.68
CA ASP A 349 -19.34 -10.81 -9.91
C ASP A 349 -19.17 -11.59 -8.60
N ALA A 350 -17.93 -11.66 -8.12
CA ALA A 350 -17.62 -12.20 -6.80
C ALA A 350 -18.26 -11.34 -5.68
N LEU A 351 -18.72 -12.00 -4.61
CA LEU A 351 -19.25 -11.35 -3.41
C LEU A 351 -18.22 -10.41 -2.78
N ILE A 352 -16.96 -10.81 -2.81
CA ILE A 352 -15.79 -10.04 -2.39
C ILE A 352 -14.85 -9.99 -3.59
N GLY A 353 -14.57 -8.79 -4.09
CA GLY A 353 -13.75 -8.58 -5.27
C GLY A 353 -12.26 -8.81 -5.00
N GLY A 354 -11.78 -8.56 -3.78
CA GLY A 354 -10.38 -8.80 -3.45
C GLY A 354 -9.94 -8.46 -2.03
N ILE A 355 -8.63 -8.45 -1.84
CA ILE A 355 -7.96 -8.20 -0.56
C ILE A 355 -6.89 -7.13 -0.74
N ALA A 356 -6.85 -6.13 0.13
CA ALA A 356 -5.74 -5.19 0.21
C ALA A 356 -4.78 -5.62 1.32
N TYR A 357 -3.46 -5.58 1.10
CA TYR A 357 -2.45 -5.90 2.10
C TYR A 357 -1.54 -4.69 2.35
N GLY A 358 -1.51 -4.22 3.60
CA GLY A 358 -0.66 -3.10 4.02
C GLY A 358 0.48 -3.52 4.95
N GLY A 359 0.31 -3.30 6.26
CA GLY A 359 1.36 -3.52 7.25
C GLY A 359 1.99 -4.92 7.21
N TYR A 360 1.21 -5.98 6.95
CA TYR A 360 1.76 -7.34 6.82
C TYR A 360 2.66 -7.49 5.59
N ALA A 361 2.22 -7.00 4.42
CA ALA A 361 2.99 -7.00 3.18
C ALA A 361 4.32 -6.25 3.34
N ARG A 362 4.25 -5.02 3.87
CA ARG A 362 5.45 -4.22 4.18
C ARG A 362 6.37 -4.91 5.18
N LYS A 363 5.83 -5.62 6.18
CA LYS A 363 6.65 -6.32 7.17
C LYS A 363 7.44 -7.49 6.57
N ILE A 364 6.85 -8.30 5.70
CA ILE A 364 7.52 -9.50 5.18
C ILE A 364 8.60 -9.13 4.16
N VAL A 365 8.28 -8.26 3.19
CA VAL A 365 9.27 -7.79 2.19
C VAL A 365 10.26 -6.81 2.80
N GLY A 366 9.79 -5.91 3.68
CA GLY A 366 10.64 -4.91 4.32
C GLY A 366 11.76 -5.51 5.19
N ARG A 367 11.63 -6.74 5.70
CA ARG A 367 12.77 -7.43 6.36
C ARG A 367 13.91 -7.67 5.39
N VAL A 368 13.61 -8.09 4.17
CA VAL A 368 14.59 -8.34 3.11
C VAL A 368 15.20 -7.02 2.64
N LEU A 369 14.37 -5.99 2.43
CA LEU A 369 14.84 -4.66 2.04
C LEU A 369 15.79 -4.06 3.09
N ARG A 370 15.48 -4.16 4.37
CA ARG A 370 16.37 -3.67 5.44
C ARG A 370 17.69 -4.44 5.49
N SER A 371 17.66 -5.76 5.30
CA SER A 371 18.89 -6.57 5.22
C SER A 371 19.78 -6.08 4.08
N MET A 372 19.19 -5.89 2.89
CA MET A 372 19.88 -5.36 1.72
C MET A 372 20.43 -3.95 1.94
N GLN A 373 19.63 -3.05 2.50
CA GLN A 373 20.05 -1.67 2.75
C GLN A 373 21.16 -1.57 3.80
N SER A 374 21.20 -2.51 4.75
CA SER A 374 22.30 -2.60 5.72
C SER A 374 23.61 -3.06 5.07
N GLU A 375 23.55 -3.86 4.01
CA GLU A 375 24.72 -4.42 3.32
C GLU A 375 25.22 -3.51 2.20
N TYR A 376 24.32 -2.89 1.44
CA TYR A 376 24.61 -2.15 0.21
C TYR A 376 24.25 -0.66 0.26
N GLY A 377 23.69 -0.18 1.38
CA GLY A 377 23.35 1.22 1.61
C GLY A 377 21.86 1.53 1.46
N GLY A 378 21.43 2.63 2.09
CA GLY A 378 20.01 3.00 2.20
C GLY A 378 19.30 3.28 0.86
N ALA A 379 20.05 3.64 -0.18
CA ALA A 379 19.53 3.91 -1.53
C ALA A 379 19.58 2.69 -2.48
N ALA A 380 19.93 1.50 -1.96
CA ALA A 380 20.10 0.31 -2.78
C ALA A 380 18.79 -0.09 -3.50
N ARG A 381 18.94 -0.45 -4.78
CA ARG A 381 17.85 -0.94 -5.63
C ARG A 381 17.86 -2.47 -5.62
N ILE A 382 16.70 -3.06 -5.39
CA ILE A 382 16.62 -4.51 -5.12
C ILE A 382 17.00 -5.39 -6.33
N GLU A 383 16.77 -4.91 -7.54
CA GLU A 383 17.13 -5.60 -8.79
C GLU A 383 18.63 -5.69 -9.04
N ASP A 384 19.43 -4.83 -8.40
CA ASP A 384 20.90 -4.93 -8.43
C ASP A 384 21.42 -6.03 -7.49
N HIS A 385 20.52 -6.63 -6.70
CA HIS A 385 20.83 -7.66 -5.71
C HIS A 385 19.93 -8.90 -5.90
N PRO A 386 20.21 -9.76 -6.91
CA PRO A 386 19.31 -10.84 -7.33
C PRO A 386 18.87 -11.80 -6.22
N GLN A 387 19.75 -12.09 -5.25
CA GLN A 387 19.41 -12.94 -4.11
C GLN A 387 18.40 -12.28 -3.17
N HIS A 388 18.56 -10.98 -2.90
CA HIS A 388 17.60 -10.21 -2.12
C HIS A 388 16.26 -10.09 -2.84
N LEU A 389 16.28 -9.84 -4.16
CA LEU A 389 15.06 -9.85 -4.98
C LEU A 389 14.34 -11.20 -4.92
N LEU A 390 15.06 -12.32 -5.09
CA LEU A 390 14.48 -13.65 -5.01
C LEU A 390 13.87 -13.93 -3.62
N MET A 391 14.54 -13.55 -2.54
CA MET A 391 14.02 -13.69 -1.18
C MET A 391 12.73 -12.87 -0.99
N ALA A 392 12.73 -11.60 -1.40
CA ALA A 392 11.56 -10.73 -1.31
C ALA A 392 10.39 -11.25 -2.16
N LEU A 393 10.67 -11.74 -3.37
CA LEU A 393 9.67 -12.29 -4.26
C LEU A 393 9.04 -13.57 -3.71
N LYS A 394 9.81 -14.46 -3.04
CA LYS A 394 9.25 -15.64 -2.36
C LYS A 394 8.26 -15.26 -1.26
N GLU A 395 8.60 -14.27 -0.43
CA GLU A 395 7.70 -13.75 0.62
C GLU A 395 6.42 -13.15 0.01
N ALA A 396 6.57 -12.35 -1.04
CA ALA A 396 5.44 -11.71 -1.70
C ALA A 396 4.54 -12.71 -2.44
N LEU A 397 5.09 -13.71 -3.14
CA LEU A 397 4.32 -14.79 -3.78
C LEU A 397 3.61 -15.67 -2.75
N ALA A 398 4.21 -15.94 -1.59
CA ALA A 398 3.54 -16.68 -0.52
C ALA A 398 2.28 -15.96 -0.01
N LEU A 399 2.25 -14.62 -0.09
CA LEU A 399 1.10 -13.80 0.27
C LEU A 399 0.08 -13.65 -0.88
N VAL A 400 0.56 -13.37 -2.09
CA VAL A 400 -0.28 -13.02 -3.26
C VAL A 400 -0.76 -14.25 -4.03
N GLY A 401 0.09 -15.26 -4.20
CA GLY A 401 -0.17 -16.47 -4.98
C GLY A 401 -1.45 -17.20 -4.58
N PRO A 402 -1.75 -17.40 -3.28
CA PRO A 402 -2.99 -18.05 -2.86
C PRO A 402 -4.28 -17.29 -3.23
N VAL A 403 -4.21 -15.97 -3.47
CA VAL A 403 -5.34 -15.18 -4.02
C VAL A 403 -5.44 -15.37 -5.54
N LYS A 404 -4.28 -15.39 -6.20
CA LYS A 404 -4.15 -15.40 -7.65
C LYS A 404 -4.21 -16.78 -8.30
N CYS A 405 -4.18 -17.84 -7.50
CA CYS A 405 -4.03 -19.23 -7.94
C CYS A 405 -2.72 -19.45 -8.73
N LEU A 406 -1.63 -18.82 -8.28
CA LEU A 406 -0.29 -18.91 -8.87
C LEU A 406 0.58 -19.98 -8.20
#